data_AF-A0A2E1HWH2-F1
#
_entry.id   AF-A0A2E1HWH2-F1
#
_cell.length_a   1.000
_cell.length_b   1.000
_cell.length_c   1.000
_cell.angle_alpha   90.00
_cell.angle_beta   90.00
_cell.angle_gamma   90.00
#
_symmetry.space_group_name_H-M   'P 1'
#
loop_
_entity.id
_entity.type
_entity.pdbx_description
1 polymer ?
#
loop_
_entity_poly.entity_id
_entity_poly.type
_entity_poly.pdbx_seq_one_letter_code
_entity_poly.pdbx_strand_id
1 'polypeptide(L)'
;MQYRWFHEIDGELRQEMKGLRWLLIRKEDLPKATPAWMFAELDGTLIGVEHKGSSFESGVHNRAIHLLLVDDSTGITGITKVVTEGTLEEHIW
;
A
#
# COMPACT_ATOMS: atom_id res chain seq x y z
N MET A 1 4.44 -14.15 -7.45
CA MET A 1 3.83 -12.80 -7.50
C MET A 1 4.94 -11.78 -7.46
N GLN A 2 4.91 -10.71 -8.26
CA GLN A 2 5.93 -9.65 -8.19
C GLN A 2 5.44 -8.51 -7.31
N TYR A 3 6.13 -8.28 -6.19
CA TYR A 3 5.90 -7.16 -5.31
C TYR A 3 7.23 -6.50 -4.94
N ARG A 4 7.18 -5.27 -4.44
CA ARG A 4 8.33 -4.59 -3.86
C ARG A 4 7.90 -3.67 -2.73
N TRP A 5 8.78 -3.45 -1.75
CA TRP A 5 8.54 -2.43 -0.74
C TRP A 5 9.01 -1.07 -1.24
N PHE A 6 8.22 -0.02 -0.97
CA PHE A 6 8.54 1.34 -1.41
C PHE A 6 9.90 1.84 -0.90
N HIS A 7 10.30 1.47 0.32
CA HIS A 7 11.59 1.86 0.88
C HIS A 7 12.79 1.15 0.26
N GLU A 8 12.58 0.12 -0.56
CA GLU A 8 13.63 -0.60 -1.30
C GLU A 8 13.85 0.01 -2.70
N ILE A 9 13.14 1.09 -3.02
CA ILE A 9 13.22 1.78 -4.30
C ILE A 9 14.20 2.96 -4.14
N ASP A 10 15.43 2.73 -4.59
CA ASP A 10 16.49 3.74 -4.62
C ASP A 10 16.62 4.44 -5.99
N GLY A 11 15.93 3.92 -7.01
CA GLY A 11 15.99 4.37 -8.40
C GLY A 11 14.83 5.28 -8.82
N GLU A 12 14.63 5.39 -10.13
CA GLU A 12 13.47 6.10 -10.68
C GLU A 12 12.20 5.30 -10.43
N LEU A 13 11.32 5.80 -9.56
CA LEU A 13 10.14 5.10 -9.05
C LEU A 13 9.28 4.49 -10.17
N ARG A 14 9.05 5.23 -11.27
CA ARG A 14 8.18 4.75 -12.34
C ARG A 14 8.79 3.56 -13.09
N GLN A 15 10.09 3.58 -13.36
CA GLN A 15 10.78 2.44 -13.95
C GLN A 15 10.77 1.22 -13.03
N GLU A 16 10.98 1.41 -11.73
CA GLU A 16 11.00 0.33 -10.74
C GLU A 16 9.62 -0.27 -10.51
N MET A 17 8.54 0.52 -10.66
CA MET A 17 7.17 0.03 -10.58
C MET A 17 6.70 -0.72 -11.83
N LYS A 18 7.41 -0.61 -12.96
CA LYS A 18 6.98 -1.20 -14.22
C LYS A 18 6.95 -2.73 -14.14
N GLY A 19 5.75 -3.29 -14.29
CA GLY A 19 5.53 -4.74 -14.25
C GLY A 19 5.34 -5.32 -12.84
N LEU A 20 5.42 -4.49 -11.79
CA LEU A 20 5.03 -4.92 -10.45
C LEU A 20 3.53 -5.14 -10.40
N ARG A 21 3.13 -6.23 -9.74
CA ARG A 21 1.72 -6.46 -9.40
C ARG A 21 1.33 -5.70 -8.14
N TRP A 22 2.25 -5.63 -7.18
CA TRP A 22 2.03 -5.02 -5.87
C TRP A 22 3.17 -4.06 -5.50
N LEU A 23 2.81 -2.92 -4.92
CA LEU A 23 3.72 -2.05 -4.20
C LEU A 23 3.28 -2.00 -2.74
N LEU A 24 4.18 -2.37 -1.83
CA LEU A 24 3.93 -2.40 -0.39
C LEU A 24 4.55 -1.17 0.26
N ILE A 25 3.80 -0.52 1.15
CA ILE A 25 4.19 0.77 1.73
C ILE A 25 4.02 0.67 3.24
N ARG A 26 5.08 1.00 3.98
CA ARG A 26 4.98 1.14 5.43
C ARG A 26 4.41 2.50 5.79
N LYS A 27 3.78 2.60 6.95
CA LYS A 27 3.26 3.86 7.48
C LYS A 27 4.28 5.01 7.40
N GLU A 28 5.54 4.75 7.72
CA GLU A 28 6.60 5.78 7.76
C GLU A 28 6.89 6.36 6.37
N ASP A 29 6.58 5.59 5.32
CA ASP A 29 6.84 5.93 3.94
C ASP A 29 5.61 6.60 3.27
N LEU A 30 4.41 6.52 3.87
CA LEU A 30 3.17 7.12 3.34
C LEU A 30 3.31 8.61 2.96
N PRO A 31 3.95 9.48 3.76
CA PRO A 31 4.11 10.90 3.40
C PRO A 31 4.93 11.12 2.12
N LYS A 32 5.81 10.17 1.76
CA LYS A 32 6.67 10.23 0.58
C LYS A 32 6.09 9.47 -0.61
N ALA A 33 5.11 8.60 -0.38
CA ALA A 33 4.52 7.73 -1.38
C ALA A 33 3.55 8.46 -2.33
N THR A 34 3.37 9.78 -2.23
CA THR A 34 2.45 10.55 -3.09
C THR A 34 2.57 10.22 -4.59
N PRO A 35 3.78 10.17 -5.18
CA PRO A 35 3.95 9.83 -6.59
C PRO A 35 3.57 8.37 -6.90
N ALA A 36 3.74 7.46 -5.94
CA ALA A 36 3.46 6.03 -6.12
C ALA A 36 1.96 5.77 -6.35
N TRP A 37 1.07 6.52 -5.70
CA TRP A 37 -0.39 6.40 -5.92
C TRP A 37 -0.76 6.71 -7.37
N MET A 38 -0.14 7.74 -7.95
CA MET A 38 -0.40 8.15 -9.33
C MET A 38 0.06 7.10 -10.34
N PHE A 39 1.25 6.52 -10.15
CA PHE A 39 1.75 5.48 -11.04
C PHE A 39 1.01 4.16 -10.88
N ALA A 40 0.60 3.82 -9.66
CA ALA A 40 -0.18 2.62 -9.41
C ALA A 40 -1.49 2.60 -10.19
N GLU A 41 -2.19 3.75 -10.25
CA GLU A 41 -3.40 3.91 -11.06
C GLU A 41 -3.12 3.72 -12.57
N LEU A 42 -2.01 4.28 -13.08
CA LEU A 42 -1.66 4.23 -14.50
C LEU A 42 -1.20 2.85 -14.96
N ASP A 43 -0.40 2.17 -14.14
CA ASP A 43 0.26 0.90 -14.48
C ASP A 43 -0.51 -0.33 -13.95
N GLY A 44 -1.66 -0.11 -13.28
CA GLY A 44 -2.49 -1.18 -12.71
C GLY A 44 -1.81 -1.93 -11.57
N THR A 45 -0.91 -1.26 -10.85
CA THR A 45 -0.22 -1.80 -9.68
C THR A 45 -1.14 -1.70 -8.46
N LEU A 46 -1.27 -2.78 -7.70
CA LEU A 46 -2.07 -2.79 -6.48
C LEU A 46 -1.23 -2.25 -5.32
N ILE A 47 -1.85 -1.49 -4.42
CA ILE A 47 -1.17 -0.94 -3.25
C ILE A 47 -1.55 -1.69 -1.97
N GLY A 48 -0.53 -2.16 -1.26
CA GLY A 48 -0.63 -2.66 0.11
C GLY A 48 -0.03 -1.65 1.10
N VAL A 49 -0.71 -1.40 2.21
CA VAL A 49 -0.23 -0.50 3.27
C VAL A 49 -0.17 -1.21 4.61
N GLU A 50 0.98 -1.13 5.27
CA GLU A 50 1.17 -1.60 6.64
C GLU A 50 1.10 -0.39 7.58
N HIS A 51 0.07 -0.37 8.42
CA HIS A 51 -0.22 0.72 9.35
C HIS A 51 -0.52 0.18 10.76
N LYS A 52 0.38 -0.65 11.28
CA LYS A 52 0.35 -1.12 12.66
C LYS A 52 1.03 -0.13 13.61
N GLY A 53 0.77 -0.27 14.91
CA GLY A 53 1.27 0.57 15.99
C GLY A 53 0.55 1.91 16.15
N SER A 54 -0.52 2.18 15.40
CA SER A 54 -1.30 3.42 15.52
C SER A 54 -2.64 3.37 14.78
N SER A 55 -3.58 4.22 15.19
CA SER A 55 -4.86 4.38 14.50
C SER A 55 -4.68 4.86 13.06
N PHE A 56 -5.26 4.13 12.11
CA PHE A 56 -5.34 4.55 10.71
C PHE A 56 -6.43 5.61 10.54
N GLU A 57 -6.08 6.78 10.02
CA GLU A 57 -7.03 7.82 9.67
C GLU A 57 -7.46 7.69 8.21
N SER A 58 -8.76 7.48 7.98
CA SER A 58 -9.30 7.42 6.63
C SER A 58 -9.15 8.78 5.93
N GLY A 59 -8.67 8.76 4.68
CA GLY A 59 -8.43 9.97 3.90
C GLY A 59 -8.64 9.79 2.40
N VAL A 60 -8.19 10.79 1.63
CA VAL A 60 -8.39 10.88 0.17
C VAL A 60 -7.82 9.66 -0.57
N HIS A 61 -6.74 9.07 -0.05
CA HIS A 61 -6.04 7.94 -0.67
C HIS A 61 -6.64 6.57 -0.36
N ASN A 62 -7.69 6.46 0.47
CA ASN A 62 -8.29 5.16 0.81
C ASN A 62 -8.64 4.34 -0.44
N ARG A 63 -9.19 5.00 -1.47
CA ARG A 63 -9.58 4.33 -2.72
C ARG A 63 -8.41 3.77 -3.52
N ALA A 64 -7.19 4.27 -3.32
CA ALA A 64 -5.98 3.74 -3.94
C ALA A 64 -5.39 2.55 -3.15
N ILE A 65 -5.78 2.37 -1.89
CA ILE A 65 -5.31 1.28 -1.05
C ILE A 65 -6.17 0.04 -1.32
N HIS A 66 -5.53 -1.02 -1.80
CA HIS A 66 -6.19 -2.28 -2.11
C HIS A 66 -6.12 -3.25 -0.92
N LEU A 67 -5.02 -3.21 -0.18
CA LEU A 67 -4.83 -4.01 1.02
C LEU A 67 -4.30 -3.14 2.16
N LEU A 68 -4.93 -3.19 3.32
CA LEU A 68 -4.50 -2.47 4.51
C LEU A 68 -4.33 -3.44 5.68
N LEU A 69 -3.15 -3.46 6.29
CA LEU A 69 -2.85 -4.16 7.53
C LEU A 69 -2.80 -3.17 8.69
N VAL A 70 -3.67 -3.33 9.68
CA VAL A 70 -3.83 -2.43 10.85
C VAL A 70 -4.00 -3.25 12.13
N ASP A 71 -3.90 -2.62 13.30
CA ASP A 71 -4.24 -3.32 14.57
C ASP A 71 -5.75 -3.38 14.81
N ASP A 72 -6.50 -2.39 14.33
CA ASP A 72 -7.96 -2.29 14.46
C ASP A 72 -8.56 -1.78 13.14
N SER A 73 -9.57 -2.50 12.63
CA SER A 73 -10.28 -2.16 11.39
C SER A 73 -11.53 -1.31 11.62
N THR A 74 -11.85 -0.95 12.86
CA THR A 74 -13.08 -0.23 13.22
C THR A 74 -13.17 1.12 12.50
N GLY A 75 -14.28 1.34 11.78
CA GLY A 75 -14.55 2.60 11.08
C GLY A 75 -13.78 2.81 9.77
N ILE A 76 -12.95 1.85 9.35
CA ILE A 76 -12.23 1.92 8.07
C ILE A 76 -13.19 1.56 6.93
N THR A 77 -13.28 2.44 5.94
CA THR A 77 -14.14 2.26 4.75
C THR A 77 -13.42 2.68 3.47
N GLY A 78 -13.88 2.17 2.34
CA GLY A 78 -13.35 2.54 1.02
C GLY A 78 -12.01 1.90 0.66
N ILE A 79 -11.64 0.80 1.31
CA ILE A 79 -10.45 -0.02 1.05
C ILE A 79 -10.90 -1.42 0.67
N THR A 80 -10.28 -2.03 -0.34
CA THR A 80 -10.74 -3.32 -0.91
C THR A 80 -10.65 -4.47 0.09
N LYS A 81 -9.53 -4.58 0.81
CA LYS A 81 -9.32 -5.60 1.85
C LYS A 81 -8.61 -4.97 3.05
N VAL A 82 -9.18 -5.14 4.23
CA VAL A 82 -8.58 -4.73 5.50
C VAL A 82 -8.34 -5.99 6.34
N VAL A 83 -7.14 -6.12 6.88
CA VAL A 83 -6.71 -7.28 7.68
C VAL A 83 -6.05 -6.81 8.97
N THR A 84 -6.13 -7.63 10.02
CA THR A 84 -5.61 -7.29 11.36
C THR A 84 -4.51 -8.24 11.85
N GLU A 85 -4.23 -9.30 11.10
CA GLU A 85 -3.31 -10.37 11.51
C GLU A 85 -2.37 -10.76 10.36
N GLY A 86 -1.21 -11.31 10.70
CA GLY A 86 -0.18 -11.71 9.74
C GLY A 86 0.65 -10.55 9.20
N THR A 87 1.27 -10.75 8.04
CA THR A 87 2.01 -9.73 7.28
C THR A 87 1.31 -9.37 5.98
N LEU A 88 1.64 -8.22 5.37
CA LEU A 88 1.04 -7.83 4.09
C LEU A 88 1.24 -8.88 2.99
N GLU A 89 2.44 -9.47 2.92
CA GLU A 89 2.83 -10.45 1.91
C GLU A 89 2.01 -11.75 1.98
N GLU A 90 1.47 -12.09 3.14
CA GLU A 90 0.59 -13.26 3.30
C GLU A 90 -0.79 -13.02 2.69
N HIS A 91 -1.16 -11.75 2.46
CA HIS A 91 -2.52 -11.34 2.08
C HIS A 91 -2.65 -10.82 0.65
N ILE A 92 -1.54 -10.65 -0.09
CA ILE A 92 -1.54 -10.23 -1.50
C ILE A 92 -2.08 -11.32 -2.44
N TRP A 93 -2.65 -10.92 -3.59
CA TRP A 93 -3.26 -11.82 -4.59
C TRP A 93 -2.96 -11.46 -6.06
#